data_AF-A0A1E4IC73-F1
#
_entry.id   AF-A0A1E4IC73-F1
#
_cell.length_a   1.000
_cell.length_b   1.000
_cell.length_c   1.000
_cell.angle_alpha   90.00
_cell.angle_beta   90.00
_cell.angle_gamma   90.00
#
_symmetry.space_group_name_H-M   'P 1'
#
loop_
_entity.id
_entity.type
_entity.pdbx_description
1 polymer ?
#
loop_
_entity_poly.entity_id
_entity_poly.type
_entity_poly.pdbx_seq_one_letter_code
_entity_poly.pdbx_strand_id
1 'polypeptide(L)'
;MLAAAHDHFVRHGYVGTNVDLVADSARVAKRTVYNIDGDKETLFRAVVDEAIGIAERPSRDLCDRIDVDGLEDVAADLIRAVLGPGYSRCAAC
;
A
#
# COMPACT_ATOMS: atom_id res chain seq x y z
N MET A 1 -4.07 1.75 -11.07
CA MET A 1 -4.65 0.40 -11.05
C MET A 1 -4.65 -0.17 -9.63
N LEU A 2 -3.49 -0.30 -8.98
CA LEU A 2 -3.41 -0.85 -7.62
C LEU A 2 -4.24 -0.09 -6.57
N ALA A 3 -4.23 1.24 -6.56
CA ALA A 3 -5.11 2.01 -5.68
C ALA A 3 -6.60 1.68 -5.87
N ALA A 4 -7.08 1.57 -7.11
CA ALA A 4 -8.46 1.14 -7.39
C ALA A 4 -8.70 -0.32 -6.98
N ALA A 5 -7.72 -1.21 -7.16
CA ALA A 5 -7.81 -2.59 -6.70
C ALA A 5 -7.91 -2.66 -5.17
N HIS A 6 -7.06 -1.91 -4.47
CA HIS A 6 -7.08 -1.77 -3.01
C HIS A 6 -8.46 -1.33 -2.53
N ASP A 7 -9.01 -0.27 -3.10
CA ASP A 7 -10.32 0.28 -2.74
C ASP A 7 -11.44 -0.78 -2.90
N HIS A 8 -11.42 -1.55 -3.99
CA HIS A 8 -12.37 -2.65 -4.22
C HIS A 8 -12.19 -3.80 -3.23
N PHE A 9 -10.95 -4.24 -2.98
CA PHE A 9 -10.68 -5.34 -2.05
C PHE A 9 -11.03 -4.98 -0.61
N VAL A 10 -10.79 -3.73 -0.18
CA VAL A 10 -11.18 -3.25 1.14
C VAL A 10 -12.71 -3.21 1.28
N ARG A 11 -13.43 -2.75 0.26
CA ARG A 11 -14.89 -2.58 0.31
C ARG A 11 -15.67 -3.87 0.13
N HIS A 12 -15.18 -4.77 -0.72
CA HIS A 12 -15.92 -5.95 -1.17
C HIS A 12 -15.29 -7.27 -0.71
N GLY A 13 -14.12 -7.21 -0.07
CA GLY A 13 -13.34 -8.38 0.30
C GLY A 13 -12.78 -9.14 -0.91
N TYR A 14 -12.00 -10.19 -0.63
CA TYR A 14 -11.42 -11.01 -1.70
C TYR A 14 -12.50 -11.62 -2.58
N VAL A 15 -13.48 -12.34 -2.03
CA VAL A 15 -14.50 -13.05 -2.83
C VAL A 15 -15.34 -12.08 -3.67
N GLY A 16 -15.80 -10.96 -3.09
CA GLY A 16 -16.71 -10.01 -3.73
C GLY A 16 -16.08 -9.09 -4.79
N THR A 17 -14.75 -9.00 -4.84
CA THR A 17 -14.07 -8.12 -5.81
C THR A 17 -14.15 -8.67 -7.24
N ASN A 18 -14.50 -7.82 -8.21
CA ASN A 18 -14.47 -8.15 -9.63
C ASN A 18 -13.35 -7.36 -10.34
N VAL A 19 -12.39 -8.07 -10.93
CA VAL A 19 -11.22 -7.48 -11.63
C VAL A 19 -11.64 -6.59 -12.80
N ASP A 20 -12.77 -6.88 -13.44
CA ASP A 20 -13.29 -6.02 -14.51
C ASP A 20 -13.76 -4.65 -13.97
N LEU A 21 -14.44 -4.64 -12.82
CA LEU A 21 -14.88 -3.39 -12.18
C LEU A 21 -13.69 -2.57 -11.65
N VAL A 22 -12.61 -3.26 -11.26
CA VAL A 22 -11.33 -2.63 -10.92
C VAL A 22 -10.72 -1.97 -12.15
N ALA A 23 -10.69 -2.66 -13.31
CA ALA A 23 -10.19 -2.09 -14.56
C ALA A 23 -10.96 -0.83 -14.96
N ASP A 24 -12.30 -0.90 -14.88
CA ASP A 24 -13.19 0.22 -15.16
C ASP A 24 -12.93 1.40 -14.21
N SER A 25 -12.81 1.14 -12.91
CA SER A 25 -12.52 2.17 -11.89
C SER A 25 -11.14 2.79 -12.08
N ALA A 26 -10.15 1.99 -12.48
CA ALA A 26 -8.80 2.43 -12.80
C ALA A 26 -8.70 3.14 -14.16
N ARG A 27 -9.78 3.15 -14.97
CA ARG A 27 -9.83 3.67 -16.35
C ARG A 27 -8.75 3.08 -17.26
N VAL A 28 -8.51 1.78 -17.12
CA VAL A 28 -7.59 1.02 -17.97
C VAL A 28 -8.37 -0.04 -18.75
N ALA A 29 -7.84 -0.44 -19.90
CA ALA A 29 -8.43 -1.57 -20.62
C ALA A 29 -8.32 -2.85 -19.78
N LYS A 30 -9.35 -3.72 -19.81
CA LYS A 30 -9.31 -5.03 -19.12
C LYS A 30 -8.02 -5.79 -19.40
N ARG A 31 -7.61 -5.82 -20.67
CA ARG A 31 -6.38 -6.49 -21.12
C ARG A 31 -5.12 -5.97 -20.42
N THR A 32 -5.08 -4.69 -20.04
CA THR A 32 -3.96 -4.11 -19.29
C THR A 32 -3.84 -4.75 -17.91
N VAL A 33 -4.96 -4.96 -17.20
CA VAL A 33 -4.96 -5.61 -15.88
C VAL A 33 -4.47 -7.05 -15.99
N TYR A 34 -5.06 -7.82 -16.92
CA TYR A 34 -4.66 -9.21 -17.15
C TYR A 34 -3.23 -9.37 -17.68
N ASN A 35 -2.67 -8.38 -18.37
CA ASN A 35 -1.28 -8.42 -18.82
C ASN A 35 -0.28 -8.12 -17.69
N ILE A 36 -0.64 -7.22 -16.76
CA ILE A 36 0.26 -6.79 -15.69
C ILE A 36 0.17 -7.76 -14.51
N ASP A 37 -1.05 -8.05 -14.05
CA ASP A 37 -1.27 -8.83 -12.85
C ASP A 37 -1.78 -10.24 -13.15
N GLY A 38 -2.11 -10.60 -14.39
CA GLY A 38 -2.48 -11.98 -14.74
C GLY A 38 -3.86 -12.43 -14.25
N ASP A 39 -4.08 -12.52 -12.95
CA ASP A 39 -5.34 -12.96 -12.34
C ASP A 39 -5.66 -12.19 -11.04
N LYS A 40 -6.83 -12.49 -10.47
CA LYS A 40 -7.32 -11.85 -9.25
C LYS A 40 -6.44 -12.11 -8.03
N GLU A 41 -5.84 -13.29 -7.95
CA GLU A 41 -4.97 -13.67 -6.84
C GLU A 41 -3.68 -12.86 -6.87
N THR A 42 -3.08 -12.75 -8.04
CA THR A 42 -1.85 -11.99 -8.26
C THR A 42 -2.09 -10.50 -8.06
N LEU A 43 -3.20 -9.95 -8.55
CA LEU A 43 -3.60 -8.57 -8.27
C LEU A 43 -3.79 -8.33 -6.77
N PHE A 44 -4.40 -9.28 -6.06
CA PHE A 44 -4.58 -9.17 -4.60
C PHE A 44 -3.22 -9.20 -3.87
N ARG A 45 -2.30 -10.08 -4.26
CA ARG A 45 -0.94 -10.12 -3.70
C ARG A 45 -0.22 -8.79 -3.92
N ALA A 46 -0.28 -8.23 -5.13
CA ALA A 46 0.33 -6.93 -5.43
C ALA A 46 -0.22 -5.80 -4.55
N VAL A 47 -1.54 -5.81 -4.28
CA VAL A 47 -2.17 -4.86 -3.34
C VAL A 47 -1.66 -5.05 -1.91
N VAL A 48 -1.56 -6.30 -1.43
CA VAL A 48 -1.05 -6.60 -0.09
C VAL A 48 0.42 -6.20 0.03
N ASP A 49 1.25 -6.51 -0.97
CA ASP A 49 2.66 -6.13 -1.00
C ASP A 49 2.84 -4.61 -0.98
N GLU A 50 2.01 -3.87 -1.72
CA GLU A 50 2.01 -2.40 -1.69
C GLU A 50 1.61 -1.87 -0.31
N ALA A 51 0.55 -2.42 0.30
CA ALA A 51 0.08 -2.01 1.62
C ALA A 51 1.14 -2.28 2.71
N ILE A 52 1.80 -3.43 2.68
CA ILE A 52 2.91 -3.76 3.58
C ILE A 52 4.08 -2.81 3.32
N GLY A 53 4.47 -2.61 2.07
CA GLY A 53 5.55 -1.70 1.71
C GLY A 53 5.30 -0.27 2.18
N ILE A 54 4.05 0.21 2.12
CA ILE A 54 3.64 1.51 2.66
C ILE A 54 3.84 1.55 4.19
N ALA A 55 3.42 0.50 4.90
CA ALA A 55 3.56 0.43 6.35
C ALA A 55 5.02 0.31 6.82
N GLU A 56 5.89 -0.32 6.03
CA GLU A 56 7.30 -0.53 6.34
C GLU A 56 8.21 0.66 5.98
N ARG A 57 7.81 1.49 5.00
CA ARG A 57 8.59 2.66 4.55
C ARG A 57 9.07 3.56 5.70
N PRO A 58 8.22 3.99 6.66
CA PRO A 58 8.64 4.82 7.80
C PRO A 58 9.78 4.21 8.60
N SER A 59 9.74 2.89 8.82
CA SER A 59 10.74 2.15 9.58
C SER A 59 12.06 2.02 8.82
N ARG A 60 12.01 1.79 7.49
CA ARG A 60 13.23 1.77 6.65
C ARG A 60 13.91 3.13 6.61
N ASP A 61 13.10 4.17 6.35
CA ASP A 61 13.54 5.55 6.31
C ASP A 61 14.20 5.99 7.62
N LEU A 62 13.70 5.49 8.75
CA LEU A 62 14.32 5.70 10.05
C LEU A 62 15.64 4.94 10.14
N CYS A 63 15.66 3.63 9.86
CA CYS A 63 16.88 2.80 9.91
C CYS A 63 18.04 3.38 9.08
N ASP A 64 17.75 3.97 7.92
CA ASP A 64 18.76 4.60 7.06
C ASP A 64 19.33 5.91 7.66
N ARG A 65 18.62 6.52 8.62
CA ARG A 65 18.97 7.80 9.27
C ARG A 65 19.48 7.64 10.70
N ILE A 66 19.36 6.46 11.32
CA ILE A 66 19.91 6.23 12.66
C ILE A 66 21.44 6.22 12.58
N ASP A 67 22.07 7.28 13.05
CA ASP A 67 23.40 7.20 13.64
C ASP A 67 23.24 6.71 15.10
N VAL A 68 24.04 5.73 15.52
CA VAL A 68 23.81 4.93 16.75
C VAL A 68 23.98 5.71 18.05
N ASP A 69 24.31 7.00 17.98
CA ASP A 69 24.66 7.83 19.14
C ASP A 69 23.49 8.64 19.74
N GLY A 70 22.24 8.48 19.27
CA GLY A 70 21.09 9.28 19.73
C GLY A 70 19.76 8.54 19.84
N LEU A 71 19.60 7.67 20.84
CA LEU A 71 18.34 6.92 21.06
C LEU A 71 17.09 7.82 21.22
N GLU A 72 17.26 9.03 21.76
CA GLU A 72 16.19 10.02 21.93
C GLU A 72 15.73 10.60 20.58
N ASP A 73 16.66 10.85 19.66
CA ASP A 73 16.35 11.34 18.30
C ASP A 73 15.65 10.25 17.47
N VAL A 74 16.09 8.99 17.62
CA VAL A 74 15.42 7.82 17.03
C VAL A 74 13.98 7.70 17.52
N ALA A 75 13.76 7.85 18.84
CA ALA A 75 12.42 7.76 19.42
C ALA A 75 11.50 8.88 18.90
N ALA A 76 12.01 10.12 18.83
CA ALA A 76 11.26 11.26 18.32
C ALA A 76 10.88 11.08 16.84
N ASP A 77 11.81 10.58 16.02
CA ASP A 77 11.58 10.36 14.59
C ASP A 77 10.65 9.16 14.33
N LEU A 78 10.78 8.06 15.09
CA LEU A 78 9.87 6.92 14.99
C LEU A 78 8.42 7.32 15.33
N ILE A 79 8.23 8.07 16.43
CA ILE A 79 6.92 8.58 16.83
C ILE A 79 6.34 9.47 15.72
N ARG A 80 7.15 10.35 15.13
CA ARG A 80 6.69 11.23 14.04
C ARG A 80 6.34 10.44 12.78
N ALA A 81 7.11 9.40 12.45
CA ALA A 81 6.93 8.61 11.24
C ALA A 81 5.73 7.65 11.33
N VAL A 82 5.49 7.05 12.51
CA VAL A 82 4.41 6.07 12.75
C VAL A 82 3.10 6.75 13.17
N LEU A 83 3.15 7.77 14.02
CA LEU A 83 1.96 8.41 14.60
C LEU A 83 1.66 9.79 13.99
N GLY A 84 2.51 10.28 13.08
CA GLY A 84 2.30 11.53 12.38
C GLY A 84 1.17 11.45 11.34
N PRO A 85 0.64 12.62 10.90
CA PRO A 85 -0.49 12.73 9.97
C PRO A 85 -0.23 12.22 8.54
N GLY A 86 0.97 11.66 8.29
CA GLY A 86 1.32 10.94 7.06
C GLY A 86 0.86 9.48 7.07
N TYR A 87 0.85 8.83 8.25
CA TYR A 87 0.44 7.43 8.40
C TYR A 87 -1.05 7.24 8.05
N SER A 88 -1.91 8.14 8.52
CA SER A 88 -3.35 8.16 8.21
C SER A 88 -3.67 8.50 6.75
N ARG A 89 -2.76 9.13 6.02
CA ARG A 89 -2.93 9.47 4.59
C ARG A 89 -2.49 8.34 3.67
N CYS A 90 -1.50 7.54 4.09
CA CYS A 90 -1.11 6.32 3.40
C CYS A 90 -2.14 5.19 3.56
N ALA A 91 -2.84 5.11 4.70
CA ALA A 91 -3.96 4.19 4.91
C ALA A 91 -5.27 4.59 4.19
N ALA A 92 -5.31 5.78 3.57
CA ALA A 92 -6.50 6.34 2.91
C ALA A 92 -6.38 6.39 1.37
N CYS A 93 -5.33 5.79 0.80
CA CYS A 93 -5.15 5.61 -0.65
C CYS A 93 -5.70 4.28 -1.15
#